data_AF-A0A512NNX4-F1
#
_entry.id   AF-A0A512NNX4-F1
#
_cell.length_a   1.000
_cell.length_b   1.000
_cell.length_c   1.000
_cell.angle_alpha   90.00
_cell.angle_beta   90.00
_cell.angle_gamma   90.00
#
_symmetry.space_group_name_H-M   'P 1'
#
loop_
_entity.id
_entity.type
_entity.pdbx_description
1 polymer ?
#
loop_
_entity_poly.entity_id
_entity_poly.type
_entity_poly.pdbx_seq_one_letter_code
_entity_poly.pdbx_strand_id
1 'polypeptide(L)' 'MPTFSRVQWTGDDKAWEAICALHADSELVAFRESNGTVSVETPNGRRVAAKVGDWIVKSVDGFHVEAA' A
#
# COMPACT_ATOMS: atom_id res chain seq x y z
N MET A 1 -3.57 -18.16 10.18
CA MET A 1 -3.71 -16.93 10.97
C MET A 1 -3.86 -15.79 9.98
N PRO A 2 -4.74 -14.80 10.20
CA PRO A 2 -4.78 -13.63 9.32
C PRO A 2 -3.43 -12.92 9.41
N THR A 3 -2.72 -12.85 8.29
CA THR A 3 -1.41 -12.22 8.21
C THR A 3 -1.63 -10.72 8.06
N PHE A 4 -1.62 -9.99 9.17
CA PHE A 4 -1.60 -8.53 9.15
C PHE A 4 -0.17 -8.10 8.80
N SER A 5 0.00 -7.54 7.61
CA SER A 5 1.29 -7.02 7.14
C SER A 5 1.11 -5.55 6.79
N ARG A 6 2.07 -4.70 7.19
CA ARG A 6 2.05 -3.28 6.85
C ARG A 6 3.44 -2.81 6.45
N VAL A 7 3.47 -1.83 5.55
CA VAL A 7 4.69 -1.18 5.07
C VAL A 7 4.46 0.33 5.13
N GLN A 8 5.44 1.08 5.64
CA GLN A 8 5.40 2.53 5.61
C GLN A 8 5.92 3.03 4.26
N TRP A 9 5.22 3.99 3.65
CA TRP A 9 5.72 4.66 2.46
C TRP A 9 6.76 5.72 2.86
N THR A 10 8.03 5.51 2.53
CA THR A 10 9.12 6.45 2.85
C THR A 10 9.53 7.35 1.68
N GLY A 11 8.95 7.16 0.49
CA GLY A 11 9.31 7.92 -0.72
C GLY A 11 10.40 7.26 -1.57
N ASP A 12 11.07 6.23 -1.06
CA ASP A 12 12.22 5.59 -1.70
C ASP A 12 11.87 4.25 -2.40
N ASP A 13 12.83 3.77 -3.20
CA ASP A 13 12.66 2.54 -3.99
C ASP A 13 12.56 1.29 -3.11
N LYS A 14 13.15 1.30 -1.91
CA LYS A 14 13.10 0.17 -0.99
C LYS A 14 11.71 0.01 -0.38
N ALA A 15 11.06 1.11 0.00
CA ALA A 15 9.66 1.09 0.41
C ALA A 15 8.75 0.66 -0.75
N TRP A 16 9.06 1.07 -1.98
CA TRP A 16 8.33 0.63 -3.16
C TRP A 16 8.43 -0.89 -3.38
N GLU A 17 9.63 -1.46 -3.32
CA GLU A 17 9.85 -2.91 -3.41
C GLU A 17 9.08 -3.67 -2.32
N ALA A 18 9.07 -3.16 -1.09
CA ALA A 18 8.31 -3.75 0.01
C ALA A 18 6.79 -3.70 -0.22
N ILE A 19 6.28 -2.63 -0.82
CA ILE A 19 4.86 -2.51 -1.22
C ILE A 19 4.54 -3.50 -2.33
N CYS A 20 5.41 -3.66 -3.33
CA CYS A 20 5.25 -4.69 -4.37
C CYS A 20 5.19 -6.10 -3.76
N ALA A 21 6.10 -6.42 -2.83
CA ALA A 21 6.09 -7.71 -2.13
C ALA A 21 4.82 -7.92 -1.30
N LEU A 22 4.30 -6.85 -0.68
CA LEU A 22 3.03 -6.89 0.07
C LEU A 22 1.83 -7.29 -0.82
N HIS A 23 1.87 -6.89 -2.10
CA HIS A 23 0.84 -7.19 -3.11
C HIS A 23 1.10 -8.48 -3.90
N ALA A 24 2.19 -9.21 -3.68
CA ALA A 24 2.60 -10.36 -4.52
C ALA A 24 1.51 -11.42 -4.70
N ASP A 25 0.70 -11.66 -3.66
CA ASP A 25 -0.41 -12.64 -3.66
C ASP A 25 -1.79 -11.95 -3.67
N SER A 26 -1.91 -10.78 -4.29
CA SER A 26 -3.14 -9.97 -4.31
C SER A 26 -3.56 -9.62 -5.73
N GLU A 27 -4.87 -9.62 -5.99
CA GLU A 27 -5.45 -9.08 -7.23
C GLU A 27 -5.52 -7.54 -7.22
N LEU A 28 -5.50 -6.92 -6.02
CA LEU A 28 -5.42 -5.47 -5.85
C LEU A 28 -4.01 -4.96 -6.17
N VAL A 29 -3.92 -3.73 -6.68
CA VAL A 29 -2.69 -3.15 -7.24
C VAL A 29 -2.30 -1.85 -6.53
N ALA A 30 -1.00 -1.58 -6.45
CA ALA A 30 -0.44 -0.30 -6.02
C ALA A 30 0.19 0.45 -7.21
N PHE A 31 0.13 1.78 -7.19
CA PHE A 31 0.69 2.67 -8.21
C PHE A 31 1.64 3.65 -7.55
N ARG A 32 2.86 3.75 -8.08
CA ARG A 32 3.78 4.83 -7.71
C ARG A 32 3.50 6.04 -8.58
N GLU A 33 3.02 7.10 -7.95
CA GLU A 33 2.58 8.31 -8.64
C GLU A 33 3.74 9.28 -8.86
N SER A 34 3.68 10.08 -9.93
CA SER A 34 4.70 11.09 -10.25
C SER A 34 4.79 12.22 -9.22
N ASN A 35 3.77 12.40 -8.39
CA ASN A 35 3.72 13.38 -7.30
C ASN A 35 4.36 12.88 -5.99
N GLY A 36 5.02 11.71 -6.00
CA GLY A 36 5.70 11.15 -4.83
C GLY A 36 4.79 10.41 -3.84
N THR A 37 3.52 10.16 -4.19
CA THR A 37 2.59 9.33 -3.42
C THR A 37 2.51 7.91 -3.96
N VAL A 38 1.93 7.00 -3.17
CA VAL A 38 1.54 5.67 -3.63
C VAL A 38 0.02 5.53 -3.55
N SER A 39 -0.64 5.30 -4.68
CA SER A 39 -2.07 4.97 -4.70
C SER A 39 -2.24 3.46 -4.51
N VAL A 40 -3.06 3.04 -3.56
CA VAL A 40 -3.46 1.64 -3.40
C VAL A 40 -4.92 1.43 -3.76
N GLU A 41 -5.20 0.36 -4.50
CA GLU A 41 -6.57 -0.07 -4.75
C GLU A 41 -7.14 -0.75 -3.51
N THR A 42 -8.29 -0.27 -3.08
CA THR A 42 -9.03 -0.80 -1.95
C THR A 42 -10.09 -1.80 -2.43
N PRO A 43 -10.64 -2.66 -1.57
CA PRO A 43 -11.54 -3.75 -1.96
C PRO A 43 -12.83 -3.31 -2.65
N ASN A 44 -13.22 -2.05 -2.47
CA ASN A 44 -14.39 -1.45 -3.12
C ASN A 44 -14.06 -0.82 -4.49
N GLY A 45 -12.86 -1.07 -5.03
CA GLY A 45 -12.38 -0.53 -6.31
C GLY A 45 -11.95 0.94 -6.26
N ARG A 46 -11.94 1.58 -5.08
CA ARG A 46 -11.43 2.96 -4.94
C ARG A 46 -9.92 2.96 -4.79
N ARG A 47 -9.28 4.01 -5.29
CA ARG A 47 -7.87 4.29 -5.06
C ARG A 47 -7.69 5.29 -3.94
N VAL A 48 -6.80 4.98 -3.00
CA VAL A 48 -6.43 5.86 -1.89
C VAL A 48 -4.94 6.15 -1.97
N ALA A 49 -4.58 7.43 -1.96
CA ALA A 49 -3.19 7.87 -2.02
C ALA A 49 -2.56 7.94 -0.62
N ALA A 50 -1.46 7.21 -0.42
CA ALA A 50 -0.59 7.27 0.73
C ALA A 50 0.55 8.29 0.48
N LYS A 51 0.70 9.23 1.41
CA LYS A 51 1.80 10.20 1.44
C LYS A 51 3.00 9.60 2.16
N VAL A 52 4.16 10.24 2.00
CA VAL A 52 5.35 9.85 2.76
C VAL A 52 5.04 9.93 4.24
N GLY A 53 5.32 8.83 4.96
CA GLY A 53 4.98 8.63 6.36
C GLY A 53 3.76 7.73 6.57
N ASP A 54 2.82 7.67 5.63
CA ASP A 54 1.62 6.85 5.78
C ASP A 54 1.94 5.34 5.74
N TRP A 55 1.10 4.55 6.40
CA TRP A 55 1.17 3.10 6.41
C TRP A 55 0.20 2.51 5.41
N ILE A 56 0.71 1.62 4.57
CA ILE A 56 -0.09 0.78 3.68
C ILE A 56 -0.26 -0.57 4.38
N VAL A 57 -1.50 -0.92 4.67
CA VAL A 57 -1.85 -2.08 5.48
C VAL A 57 -2.58 -3.10 4.62
N LYS A 58 -2.12 -4.36 4.67
CA LYS A 58 -2.81 -5.53 4.13
C LYS A 58 -3.56 -6.21 5.27
N SER A 59 -4.88 -6.26 5.13
CA SER A 59 -5.80 -6.97 6.03
C SER A 59 -6.45 -8.15 5.31
N VAL A 60 -7.30 -8.90 6.01
CA VAL A 60 -8.09 -9.99 5.42
C VAL A 60 -9.04 -9.51 4.32
N ASP A 61 -9.53 -8.27 4.44
CA ASP A 61 -10.50 -7.71 3.51
C ASP A 61 -9.83 -7.01 2.33
N GLY A 62 -8.50 -6.79 2.41
CA GLY A 62 -7.66 -6.17 1.38
C GLY A 62 -6.85 -4.99 1.92
N PHE A 63 -6.67 -3.93 1.13
CA PHE A 63 -5.75 -2.83 1.45
C PHE A 63 -6.43 -1.56 1.94
N HIS A 64 -5.78 -0.88 2.88
CA HIS A 64 -6.12 0.47 3.34
C HIS A 64 -4.88 1.28 3.71
N VAL A 65 -5.06 2.59 3.87
CA VAL A 65 -4.00 3.54 4.26
C VAL A 65 -4.30 4.07 5.66
N GLU A 66 -3.30 4.08 6.54
CA GLU A 66 -3.35 4.69 7.86
C GLU A 66 -2.34 5.85 7.93
N ALA A 67 -2.78 7.01 8.41
CA ALA A 67 -1.86 8.13 8.66
C ALA A 67 -0.94 7.82 9.84
N ALA A 68 0.30 8.31 9.79
CA ALA A 68 1.26 8.21 10.90
C ALA A 68 0.91 9.11 12.10
#